data_AF-A0A8S9ZSH4-F1
#
_entry.id   AF-A0A8S9ZSH4-F1
#
_cell.length_a   1.000
_cell.length_b   1.000
_cell.length_c   1.000
_cell.angle_alpha   90.00
_cell.angle_beta   90.00
_cell.angle_gamma   90.00
#
_symmetry.space_group_name_H-M   'P 1'
#
loop_
_entity.id
_entity.type
_entity.pdbx_description
1 polymer ?
#
loop_
_entity_poly.entity_id
_entity_poly.type
_entity_poly.pdbx_seq_one_letter_code
_entity_poly.pdbx_strand_id
1 'polypeptide(L)'
;MLRPSSIRSNQPPLILIKIINYSILIGLFFILLAIIYIFLIISGEIGEQTKIQENALLAGLVEERWQDTNKLTKLLDDLGKIKNKQNDLRNYIFNEFIQMRVEVYKQQFKILPSYFNVENKSTKGENIYAIIRAFRAFPVEAILLAVPMSSSSIESIAIALAFANYAKDQLYWSRDLIILFVDNGSIEAADIWLSVYHGQKKREGIEIIDNELPAHGGTFIGAFGLDINGDLFDNIEIIYGMVILLLFKLNLIKD
;
A
#
# COMPACT_ATOMS: atom_id res chain seq x y z
N MET A 1 80.29 -1.83 14.14
CA MET A 1 78.86 -1.91 13.75
C MET A 1 78.60 -0.84 12.70
N LEU A 2 78.57 -1.22 11.41
CA LEU A 2 78.28 -0.30 10.31
C LEU A 2 76.75 -0.31 10.07
N ARG A 3 76.15 0.88 10.15
CA ARG A 3 74.72 1.15 9.95
C ARG A 3 74.37 0.93 8.46
N PRO A 4 73.23 0.31 8.11
CA PRO A 4 72.87 0.13 6.71
C PRO A 4 72.58 1.50 6.07
N SER A 5 73.11 1.71 4.87
CA SER A 5 72.87 2.90 4.07
C SER A 5 71.44 2.90 3.53
N SER A 6 70.74 4.02 3.67
CA SER A 6 69.43 4.24 3.08
C SER A 6 69.57 4.37 1.56
N ILE A 7 69.04 3.42 0.80
CA ILE A 7 68.91 3.55 -0.66
C ILE A 7 67.77 4.55 -0.92
N ARG A 8 68.10 5.84 -1.00
CA ARG A 8 67.25 6.83 -1.66
C ARG A 8 67.51 6.74 -3.16
N SER A 9 66.70 5.95 -3.85
CA SER A 9 66.58 6.07 -5.31
C SER A 9 65.92 7.42 -5.61
N ASN A 10 66.72 8.44 -5.88
CA ASN A 10 66.26 9.78 -6.28
C ASN A 10 65.68 9.82 -7.72
N GLN A 11 65.55 8.67 -8.39
CA GLN A 11 64.98 8.58 -9.72
C GLN A 11 63.58 7.97 -9.64
N PRO A 12 62.55 8.64 -10.23
CA PRO A 12 61.22 8.07 -10.29
C PRO A 12 61.25 6.76 -11.11
N PRO A 13 60.39 5.79 -10.79
CA PRO A 13 60.37 4.50 -11.48
C PRO A 13 60.14 4.70 -12.98
N LEU A 14 60.88 3.94 -13.81
CA LEU A 14 60.90 4.08 -15.28
C LEU A 14 59.51 4.04 -15.94
N ILE A 15 58.57 3.31 -15.33
CA ILE A 15 57.17 3.22 -15.77
C ILE A 15 56.47 4.58 -15.65
N LEU A 16 56.70 5.29 -14.54
CA LEU A 16 56.11 6.60 -14.28
C LEU A 16 56.64 7.64 -15.29
N ILE A 17 57.94 7.60 -15.59
CA ILE A 17 58.58 8.47 -16.59
C ILE A 17 57.98 8.21 -17.98
N LYS A 18 57.75 6.94 -18.35
CA LYS A 18 57.07 6.59 -19.61
C LYS A 18 55.63 7.13 -19.64
N ILE A 19 54.86 6.96 -18.57
CA ILE A 19 53.47 7.48 -18.50
C ILE A 19 53.45 9.01 -18.61
N ILE A 20 54.37 9.70 -17.95
CA ILE A 20 54.48 11.16 -18.01
C ILE A 20 54.86 11.63 -19.42
N ASN A 21 55.80 10.96 -20.08
CA ASN A 21 56.22 11.30 -21.44
C ASN A 21 55.11 11.11 -22.48
N TYR A 22 54.20 10.15 -22.27
CA TYR A 22 53.04 9.90 -23.15
C TYR A 22 51.73 10.51 -22.62
N SER A 23 51.78 11.31 -21.55
CA SER A 23 50.58 11.81 -20.85
C SER A 23 49.62 12.58 -21.76
N ILE A 24 50.14 13.37 -22.70
CA ILE A 24 49.34 14.12 -23.68
C ILE A 24 48.59 13.18 -24.63
N LEU A 25 49.26 12.14 -25.13
CA LEU A 25 48.65 11.15 -26.04
C LEU A 25 47.60 10.31 -25.33
N ILE A 26 47.87 9.91 -24.08
CA ILE A 26 46.93 9.19 -23.23
C ILE A 26 45.71 10.08 -22.93
N GLY A 27 45.92 11.36 -22.64
CA GLY A 27 44.85 12.33 -22.43
C GLY A 27 43.97 12.52 -23.67
N LEU A 28 44.57 12.69 -24.84
CA LEU A 28 43.83 12.78 -26.12
C LEU A 28 43.01 11.51 -26.39
N PHE A 29 43.58 10.34 -26.10
CA PHE A 29 42.86 9.08 -26.22
C PHE A 29 41.63 9.02 -25.30
N PHE A 30 41.75 9.40 -24.03
CA PHE A 30 40.60 9.44 -23.11
C PHE A 30 39.55 10.46 -23.49
N ILE A 31 39.95 11.63 -24.00
CA ILE A 31 39.01 12.64 -24.51
C ILE A 31 38.23 12.09 -25.71
N LEU A 32 38.91 11.42 -26.65
CA LEU A 32 38.26 10.80 -27.80
C LEU A 32 37.28 9.70 -27.37
N LEU A 33 37.67 8.88 -26.39
CA LEU A 33 36.84 7.83 -25.83
C LEU A 33 35.59 8.40 -25.13
N ALA A 34 35.74 9.52 -24.41
CA ALA A 34 34.63 10.24 -23.80
C ALA A 34 33.67 10.83 -24.85
N ILE A 35 34.19 11.40 -25.94
CA ILE A 35 33.36 11.92 -27.04
C ILE A 35 32.56 10.79 -27.68
N ILE A 36 33.20 9.65 -27.98
CA ILE A 36 32.50 8.46 -28.53
C ILE A 36 31.41 7.99 -27.57
N TYR A 37 31.69 7.94 -26.27
CA TYR A 37 30.71 7.55 -25.26
C TYR A 37 29.51 8.50 -25.17
N ILE A 38 29.73 9.82 -25.30
CA ILE A 38 28.65 10.81 -25.37
C ILE A 38 27.76 10.57 -26.59
N PHE A 39 28.35 10.33 -27.77
CA PHE A 39 27.58 10.03 -28.97
C PHE A 39 26.78 8.73 -28.87
N LEU A 40 27.32 7.72 -28.18
CA LEU A 40 26.61 6.46 -27.88
C LEU A 40 25.43 6.63 -26.92
N ILE A 41 25.50 7.56 -25.96
CA ILE A 41 24.37 7.91 -25.10
C ILE A 41 23.29 8.65 -25.91
N ILE A 42 23.71 9.58 -26.78
CA ILE A 42 22.78 10.40 -27.58
C ILE A 42 22.07 9.58 -28.65
N SER A 43 22.69 8.53 -29.20
CA SER A 43 22.09 7.70 -30.26
C SER A 43 20.85 6.91 -29.81
N GLY A 44 20.54 6.88 -28.50
CA GLY A 44 19.29 6.33 -27.97
C GLY A 44 19.17 4.79 -28.03
N GLU A 45 20.15 4.09 -28.61
CA GLU A 45 20.20 2.62 -28.62
C GLU A 45 20.74 2.04 -27.31
N ILE A 46 21.59 2.78 -26.60
CA ILE A 46 22.21 2.39 -25.31
C ILE A 46 21.63 3.18 -24.13
N GLY A 47 21.11 4.39 -24.39
CA GLY A 47 20.37 5.14 -23.38
C GLY A 47 19.07 4.41 -23.08
N GLU A 48 18.98 3.75 -21.91
CA GLU A 48 17.67 3.37 -21.40
C GLU A 48 16.78 4.60 -21.45
N GLN A 49 15.56 4.46 -21.97
CA GLN A 49 14.57 5.53 -21.90
C GLN A 49 14.43 5.87 -20.42
N THR A 50 15.05 6.96 -19.99
CA THR A 50 14.89 7.51 -18.65
C THR A 50 13.51 8.12 -18.61
N LYS A 51 12.51 7.24 -18.56
CA LYS A 51 11.14 7.57 -18.24
C LYS A 51 11.16 8.02 -16.79
N ILE A 52 11.41 9.31 -16.59
CA ILE A 52 11.17 9.95 -15.31
C ILE A 52 9.69 9.69 -15.03
N GLN A 53 9.42 8.80 -14.09
CA GLN A 53 8.06 8.52 -13.70
C GLN A 53 7.50 9.82 -13.12
N GLU A 54 6.39 10.31 -13.68
CA GLU A 54 5.70 11.50 -13.17
C GLU A 54 5.43 11.37 -11.66
N ASN A 55 5.16 10.15 -11.20
CA ASN A 55 5.03 9.78 -9.78
C ASN A 55 6.26 10.13 -8.92
N ALA A 56 7.47 10.13 -9.49
CA ALA A 56 8.71 10.47 -8.77
C ALA A 56 8.88 11.98 -8.56
N LEU A 57 8.22 12.81 -9.38
CA LEU A 57 8.27 14.28 -9.27
C LEU A 57 7.22 14.84 -8.31
N LEU A 58 6.17 14.06 -8.00
CA LEU A 58 5.04 14.49 -7.18
C LEU A 58 5.20 14.19 -5.68
N ALA A 59 6.26 13.48 -5.26
CA ALA A 59 6.50 13.13 -3.87
C ALA A 59 6.60 14.36 -2.93
N GLY A 60 7.03 15.52 -3.45
CA GLY A 60 7.10 16.78 -2.70
C GLY A 60 5.81 17.62 -2.67
N LEU A 61 4.75 17.17 -3.35
CA LEU A 61 3.45 17.87 -3.43
C LEU A 61 2.36 17.20 -2.58
N VAL A 62 2.68 16.08 -1.95
CA VAL A 62 1.76 15.36 -1.07
C VAL A 62 1.80 15.99 0.31
N GLU A 63 0.64 16.34 0.86
CA GLU A 63 0.55 16.71 2.27
C GLU A 63 0.78 15.45 3.13
N GLU A 64 1.92 15.43 3.82
CA GLU A 64 2.32 14.30 4.69
C GLU A 64 1.59 14.31 6.05
N ARG A 65 0.89 15.39 6.39
CA ARG A 65 0.33 15.61 7.72
C ARG A 65 -1.18 15.69 7.65
N TRP A 66 -1.83 14.67 8.19
CA TRP A 66 -3.25 14.70 8.48
C TRP A 66 -3.47 15.23 9.91
N GLN A 67 -4.24 16.31 10.06
CA GLN A 67 -4.57 16.94 11.34
C GLN A 67 -6.07 17.20 11.48
N ASP A 68 -6.90 16.17 11.29
CA ASP A 68 -8.36 16.27 11.53
C ASP A 68 -8.76 15.56 12.84
N THR A 69 -8.17 16.01 13.95
CA THR A 69 -8.40 15.42 15.27
C THR A 69 -9.83 15.58 15.75
N ASN A 70 -10.46 16.73 15.48
CA ASN A 70 -11.84 17.00 15.89
C ASN A 70 -12.83 16.03 15.24
N LYS A 71 -12.67 15.76 13.94
CA LYS A 71 -13.52 14.80 13.24
C LYS A 71 -13.28 13.38 13.72
N LEU A 72 -12.01 12.99 13.95
CA LEU A 72 -11.69 11.68 14.49
C LEU A 72 -12.33 11.46 15.87
N THR A 73 -12.22 12.43 16.78
CA THR A 73 -12.85 12.33 18.12
C THR A 73 -14.36 12.18 18.00
N LYS A 74 -15.00 12.93 17.11
CA LYS A 74 -16.44 12.80 16.87
C LYS A 74 -16.81 11.40 16.34
N LEU A 75 -16.04 10.88 15.38
CA LEU A 75 -16.24 9.52 14.85
C LEU A 75 -16.11 8.47 15.96
N LEU A 76 -15.09 8.59 16.81
CA LEU A 76 -14.87 7.69 17.96
C LEU A 76 -16.04 7.74 18.95
N ASP A 77 -16.53 8.93 19.28
CA ASP A 77 -17.68 9.11 20.19
C ASP A 77 -18.96 8.48 19.61
N ASP A 78 -19.23 8.69 18.32
CA ASP A 78 -20.43 8.20 17.67
C ASP A 78 -20.37 6.67 17.47
N LEU A 79 -19.22 6.13 17.06
CA LEU A 79 -19.00 4.69 16.95
C LEU A 79 -19.01 4.00 18.33
N GLY A 80 -18.48 4.65 19.37
CA GLY A 80 -18.48 4.15 20.74
C GLY A 80 -19.89 3.93 21.31
N LYS A 81 -20.88 4.75 20.90
CA LYS A 81 -22.29 4.60 21.28
C LYS A 81 -22.95 3.38 20.63
N ILE A 82 -22.50 2.98 19.45
CA ILE A 82 -23.12 1.91 18.63
C ILE A 82 -22.30 0.63 18.57
N LYS A 83 -21.11 0.57 19.19
CA LYS A 83 -20.15 -0.54 19.08
C LYS A 83 -20.71 -1.94 19.34
N ASN A 84 -21.70 -2.07 20.22
CA ASN A 84 -22.29 -3.37 20.58
C ASN A 84 -23.39 -3.83 19.59
N LYS A 85 -23.74 -3.00 18.61
CA LYS A 85 -24.82 -3.26 17.66
C LYS A 85 -24.26 -3.34 16.24
N GLN A 86 -23.92 -4.54 15.79
CA GLN A 86 -23.28 -4.78 14.49
C GLN A 86 -24.06 -4.20 13.30
N ASN A 87 -25.40 -4.28 13.31
CA ASN A 87 -26.23 -3.68 12.26
C ASN A 87 -26.14 -2.15 12.23
N ASP A 88 -26.13 -1.51 13.40
CA ASP A 88 -26.03 -0.05 13.50
C ASP A 88 -24.63 0.40 13.07
N LEU A 89 -23.59 -0.34 13.46
CA LEU A 89 -22.21 -0.12 13.01
C LEU A 89 -22.09 -0.18 11.48
N ARG A 90 -22.63 -1.23 10.86
CA ARG A 90 -22.70 -1.37 9.40
C ARG A 90 -23.38 -0.19 8.73
N ASN A 91 -24.58 0.15 9.20
CA ASN A 91 -25.33 1.25 8.61
C ASN A 91 -24.65 2.61 8.80
N TYR A 92 -24.00 2.81 9.95
CA TYR A 92 -23.23 4.02 10.21
C TYR A 92 -22.07 4.18 9.23
N ILE A 93 -21.23 3.14 9.07
CA ILE A 93 -20.10 3.15 8.13
C ILE A 93 -20.58 3.43 6.71
N PHE A 94 -21.62 2.72 6.26
CA PHE A 94 -22.19 2.92 4.93
C PHE A 94 -22.68 4.36 4.72
N ASN A 95 -23.42 4.90 5.69
CA ASN A 95 -23.97 6.25 5.62
C ASN A 95 -22.87 7.33 5.68
N GLU A 96 -21.79 7.11 6.41
CA GLU A 96 -20.64 8.03 6.44
C GLU A 96 -19.99 8.16 5.06
N PHE A 97 -19.77 7.05 4.33
CA PHE A 97 -19.26 7.13 2.96
C PHE A 97 -20.23 7.84 2.00
N ILE A 98 -21.54 7.60 2.13
CA ILE A 98 -22.55 8.30 1.34
C ILE A 98 -22.50 9.81 1.61
N GLN A 99 -22.39 10.23 2.87
CA GLN A 99 -22.23 11.64 3.24
C GLN A 99 -20.95 12.25 2.66
N MET A 100 -19.86 11.47 2.62
CA MET A 100 -18.59 11.84 2.01
C MET A 100 -18.64 11.85 0.46
N ARG A 101 -19.72 11.36 -0.16
CA ARG A 101 -19.87 11.16 -1.62
C ARG A 101 -18.82 10.22 -2.22
N VAL A 102 -18.43 9.21 -1.45
CA VAL A 102 -17.53 8.15 -1.90
C VAL A 102 -18.39 6.97 -2.38
N GLU A 103 -17.94 6.26 -3.42
CA GLU A 103 -18.60 5.03 -3.88
C GLU A 103 -18.55 3.99 -2.76
N VAL A 104 -19.71 3.47 -2.33
CA VAL A 104 -19.79 2.47 -1.25
C VAL A 104 -20.85 1.43 -1.56
N TYR A 105 -20.53 0.18 -1.22
CA TYR A 105 -21.33 -0.99 -1.57
C TYR A 105 -21.33 -2.00 -0.42
N LYS A 106 -22.34 -2.85 -0.42
CA LYS A 106 -22.51 -3.96 0.51
C LYS A 106 -22.33 -5.26 -0.24
N GLN A 107 -21.74 -6.25 0.41
CA GLN A 107 -21.69 -7.62 -0.07
C GLN A 107 -22.28 -8.54 0.99
N GLN A 108 -23.42 -9.15 0.66
CA GLN A 108 -24.06 -10.10 1.57
C GLN A 108 -23.61 -11.53 1.26
N PHE A 109 -23.33 -12.29 2.31
CA PHE A 109 -22.89 -13.67 2.18
C PHE A 109 -23.44 -14.54 3.30
N LYS A 110 -23.42 -15.85 3.07
CA LYS A 110 -23.83 -16.86 4.03
C LYS A 110 -22.83 -18.00 4.04
N ILE A 111 -22.28 -18.28 5.22
CA ILE A 111 -21.33 -19.38 5.42
C ILE A 111 -22.15 -20.62 5.81
N LEU A 112 -21.99 -21.73 5.08
CA LEU A 112 -22.68 -22.97 5.37
C LEU A 112 -21.92 -23.79 6.42
N PRO A 113 -22.62 -24.55 7.29
CA PRO A 113 -22.00 -25.34 8.36
C PRO A 113 -20.98 -26.37 7.87
N SER A 114 -21.17 -26.87 6.64
CA SER A 114 -20.36 -27.93 6.01
C SER A 114 -18.90 -27.54 5.81
N TYR A 115 -18.57 -26.25 5.85
CA TYR A 115 -17.22 -25.76 5.53
C TYR A 115 -16.27 -25.81 6.73
N PHE A 116 -16.74 -25.73 7.98
CA PHE A 116 -15.84 -25.47 9.11
C PHE A 116 -16.11 -26.13 10.46
N ASN A 117 -16.88 -27.23 10.56
CA ASN A 117 -17.15 -27.87 11.87
C ASN A 117 -17.73 -26.89 12.93
N VAL A 118 -18.28 -25.76 12.52
CA VAL A 118 -18.96 -24.80 13.39
C VAL A 118 -20.42 -25.21 13.48
N GLU A 119 -20.91 -25.32 14.71
CA GLU A 119 -22.25 -25.79 15.09
C GLU A 119 -23.36 -25.43 14.09
N ASN A 120 -23.94 -26.45 13.42
CA ASN A 120 -25.26 -26.60 12.76
C ASN A 120 -26.13 -25.38 12.36
N LYS A 121 -25.59 -24.17 12.19
CA LYS A 121 -26.31 -22.96 11.82
C LYS A 121 -25.50 -22.19 10.80
N SER A 122 -26.13 -21.89 9.67
CA SER A 122 -25.55 -21.00 8.68
C SER A 122 -25.45 -19.58 9.24
N THR A 123 -24.27 -18.98 9.18
CA THR A 123 -24.05 -17.60 9.62
C THR A 123 -24.16 -16.67 8.42
N LYS A 124 -25.08 -15.69 8.47
CA LYS A 124 -25.14 -14.61 7.49
C LYS A 124 -24.21 -13.48 7.93
N GLY A 125 -23.47 -12.92 6.97
CA GLY A 125 -22.62 -11.75 7.18
C GLY A 125 -22.80 -10.73 6.06
N GLU A 126 -22.32 -9.51 6.32
CA GLU A 126 -22.34 -8.42 5.36
C GLU A 126 -21.04 -7.61 5.47
N ASN A 127 -20.25 -7.64 4.40
CA ASN A 127 -19.09 -6.76 4.25
C ASN A 127 -19.53 -5.42 3.66
N ILE A 128 -18.81 -4.36 4.01
CA ILE A 128 -18.95 -3.04 3.38
C ILE A 128 -17.64 -2.70 2.73
N TYR A 129 -17.66 -2.21 1.50
CA TYR A 129 -16.46 -1.70 0.88
C TYR A 129 -16.73 -0.38 0.17
N ALA A 130 -15.73 0.49 0.18
CA ALA A 130 -15.76 1.78 -0.47
C ALA A 130 -14.61 1.90 -1.46
N ILE A 131 -14.82 2.63 -2.56
CA ILE A 131 -13.82 2.89 -3.58
C ILE A 131 -13.61 4.40 -3.70
N ILE A 132 -12.38 4.84 -3.48
CA ILE A 132 -11.92 6.20 -3.77
C ILE A 132 -11.13 6.12 -5.06
N ARG A 133 -11.67 6.70 -6.13
CA ARG A 133 -11.05 6.65 -7.46
C ARG A 133 -9.85 7.59 -7.56
N ALA A 134 -8.79 7.14 -8.20
CA ALA A 134 -7.68 8.02 -8.57
C ALA A 134 -8.14 9.05 -9.62
N PHE A 135 -7.92 10.34 -9.36
CA PHE A 135 -8.38 11.40 -10.26
C PHE A 135 -7.64 11.42 -11.61
N ARG A 136 -6.36 11.02 -11.64
CA ARG A 136 -5.47 11.17 -12.81
C ARG A 136 -5.08 9.86 -13.49
N ALA A 137 -5.55 8.72 -12.99
CA ALA A 137 -5.16 7.42 -13.50
C ALA A 137 -6.37 6.63 -13.97
N PHE A 138 -6.17 5.80 -14.99
CA PHE A 138 -7.16 4.78 -15.30
C PHE A 138 -7.25 3.79 -14.11
N PRO A 139 -8.45 3.28 -13.79
CA PRO A 139 -8.68 2.38 -12.65
C PRO A 139 -8.17 0.96 -12.95
N VAL A 140 -6.88 0.84 -13.29
CA VAL A 140 -6.22 -0.42 -13.67
C VAL A 140 -5.56 -1.07 -12.47
N GLU A 141 -5.15 -0.27 -11.49
CA GLU A 141 -4.45 -0.70 -10.27
C GLU A 141 -5.11 -0.08 -9.03
N ALA A 142 -5.14 -0.85 -7.93
CA ALA A 142 -5.75 -0.45 -6.67
C ALA A 142 -4.93 -0.87 -5.45
N ILE A 143 -5.12 -0.16 -4.34
CA ILE A 143 -4.58 -0.53 -3.03
C ILE A 143 -5.75 -0.86 -2.11
N LEU A 144 -5.69 -1.99 -1.43
CA LEU A 144 -6.72 -2.40 -0.47
C LEU A 144 -6.36 -1.94 0.95
N LEU A 145 -7.35 -1.52 1.73
CA LEU A 145 -7.25 -1.28 3.17
C LEU A 145 -8.34 -2.10 3.84
N ALA A 146 -7.98 -3.25 4.40
CA ALA A 146 -8.87 -4.13 5.13
C ALA A 146 -8.93 -3.73 6.60
N VAL A 147 -10.15 -3.53 7.10
CA VAL A 147 -10.43 -3.06 8.46
C VAL A 147 -11.39 -4.05 9.10
N PRO A 148 -11.11 -4.62 10.27
CA PRO A 148 -12.08 -5.42 10.98
C PRO A 148 -13.27 -4.54 11.37
N MET A 149 -14.48 -5.06 11.20
CA MET A 149 -15.73 -4.41 11.62
C MET A 149 -16.32 -5.20 12.80
N SER A 150 -15.88 -4.86 14.00
CA SER A 150 -16.29 -5.48 15.25
C SER A 150 -16.39 -4.45 16.37
N SER A 151 -16.97 -4.84 17.51
CA SER A 151 -17.07 -3.96 18.68
C SER A 151 -15.72 -3.57 19.29
N SER A 152 -14.66 -4.32 18.99
CA SER A 152 -13.31 -4.08 19.50
C SER A 152 -12.46 -3.22 18.57
N SER A 153 -12.89 -2.98 17.33
CA SER A 153 -12.08 -2.33 16.28
C SER A 153 -12.56 -0.91 15.97
N ILE A 154 -13.16 -0.23 16.95
CA ILE A 154 -13.79 1.07 16.77
C ILE A 154 -12.78 2.13 16.34
N GLU A 155 -11.59 2.09 16.91
CA GLU A 155 -10.48 2.97 16.61
C GLU A 155 -10.00 2.78 15.17
N SER A 156 -9.84 1.52 14.74
CA SER A 156 -9.54 1.16 13.36
C SER A 156 -10.56 1.70 12.37
N ILE A 157 -11.86 1.53 12.68
CA ILE A 157 -12.96 2.00 11.84
C ILE A 157 -12.97 3.52 11.75
N ALA A 158 -12.80 4.21 12.89
CA ALA A 158 -12.76 5.66 12.95
C ALA A 158 -11.61 6.23 12.12
N ILE A 159 -10.41 5.65 12.26
CA ILE A 159 -9.22 6.06 11.50
C ILE A 159 -9.43 5.81 10.01
N ALA A 160 -9.98 4.66 9.61
CA ALA A 160 -10.26 4.36 8.21
C ALA A 160 -11.27 5.35 7.59
N LEU A 161 -12.35 5.69 8.30
CA LEU A 161 -13.34 6.68 7.87
C LEU A 161 -12.73 8.08 7.77
N ALA A 162 -11.90 8.46 8.75
CA ALA A 162 -11.25 9.76 8.77
C ALA A 162 -10.20 9.88 7.64
N PHE A 163 -9.44 8.81 7.41
CA PHE A 163 -8.53 8.68 6.28
C PHE A 163 -9.28 8.75 4.95
N ALA A 164 -10.40 8.05 4.80
CA ALA A 164 -11.22 8.13 3.59
C ALA A 164 -11.68 9.55 3.27
N ASN A 165 -12.13 10.26 4.31
CA ASN A 165 -12.56 11.64 4.18
C ASN A 165 -11.42 12.59 3.78
N TYR A 166 -10.19 12.32 4.23
CA TYR A 166 -9.01 13.06 3.79
C TYR A 166 -8.64 12.67 2.35
N ALA A 167 -8.57 11.37 2.07
CA ALA A 167 -8.08 10.80 0.82
C ALA A 167 -8.95 11.19 -0.37
N LYS A 168 -10.27 11.28 -0.22
CA LYS A 168 -11.19 11.66 -1.32
C LYS A 168 -10.89 13.05 -1.91
N ASP A 169 -10.31 13.95 -1.12
CA ASP A 169 -10.02 15.33 -1.53
C ASP A 169 -8.59 15.48 -2.12
N GLN A 170 -7.77 14.43 -2.04
CA GLN A 170 -6.40 14.46 -2.55
C GLN A 170 -6.36 14.14 -4.05
N LEU A 171 -5.80 15.06 -4.83
CA LEU A 171 -5.71 14.93 -6.30
C LEU A 171 -4.58 14.03 -6.79
N TYR A 172 -3.65 13.66 -5.89
CA TYR A 172 -2.38 13.03 -6.25
C TYR A 172 -2.33 11.52 -6.00
N TRP A 173 -3.43 10.89 -5.61
CA TRP A 173 -3.49 9.43 -5.59
C TRP A 173 -3.27 8.89 -7.00
N SER A 174 -2.24 8.05 -7.14
CA SER A 174 -1.90 7.44 -8.42
C SER A 174 -2.72 6.18 -8.70
N ARG A 175 -3.49 5.68 -7.73
CA ARG A 175 -4.21 4.39 -7.72
C ARG A 175 -5.54 4.49 -6.98
N ASP A 176 -6.50 3.64 -7.37
CA ASP A 176 -7.76 3.53 -6.62
C ASP A 176 -7.46 3.02 -5.20
N LEU A 177 -8.11 3.60 -4.20
CA LEU A 177 -8.07 3.10 -2.83
C LEU A 177 -9.37 2.36 -2.54
N ILE A 178 -9.27 1.09 -2.17
CA ILE A 178 -10.41 0.29 -1.75
C ILE A 178 -10.32 0.11 -0.25
N ILE A 179 -11.35 0.53 0.48
CA ILE A 179 -11.43 0.32 1.93
C ILE A 179 -12.49 -0.75 2.18
N LEU A 180 -12.08 -1.90 2.71
CA LEU A 180 -12.93 -3.05 3.00
C LEU A 180 -13.13 -3.19 4.50
N PHE A 181 -14.37 -3.09 4.95
CA PHE A 181 -14.81 -3.38 6.31
C PHE A 181 -15.31 -4.82 6.37
N VAL A 182 -14.53 -5.65 7.06
CA VAL A 182 -14.70 -7.10 7.13
C VAL A 182 -15.62 -7.47 8.29
N ASP A 183 -16.71 -8.16 8.01
CA ASP A 183 -17.69 -8.51 9.04
C ASP A 183 -17.07 -9.36 10.17
N ASN A 184 -17.26 -8.89 11.42
CA ASN A 184 -16.66 -9.42 12.65
C ASN A 184 -15.12 -9.53 12.63
N GLY A 185 -14.44 -8.93 11.65
CA GLY A 185 -13.00 -9.11 11.45
C GLY A 185 -12.58 -10.53 11.08
N SER A 186 -13.53 -11.36 10.62
CA SER A 186 -13.30 -12.77 10.31
C SER A 186 -12.51 -12.95 9.01
N ILE A 187 -11.55 -13.88 8.98
CA ILE A 187 -10.73 -14.16 7.80
C ILE A 187 -11.62 -14.69 6.66
N GLU A 188 -12.66 -15.43 7.02
CA GLU A 188 -13.65 -16.01 6.12
C GLU A 188 -14.42 -14.92 5.39
N ALA A 189 -14.88 -13.88 6.09
CA ALA A 189 -15.58 -12.77 5.46
C ALA A 189 -14.69 -12.03 4.46
N ALA A 190 -13.40 -11.85 4.78
CA ALA A 190 -12.44 -11.22 3.87
C ALA A 190 -12.16 -12.08 2.62
N ASP A 191 -11.94 -13.39 2.80
CA ASP A 191 -11.71 -14.34 1.71
C ASP A 191 -12.91 -14.42 0.77
N ILE A 192 -14.14 -14.38 1.29
CA ILE A 192 -15.36 -14.33 0.49
C ILE A 192 -15.37 -13.09 -0.41
N TRP A 193 -15.10 -11.90 0.14
CA TRP A 193 -15.07 -10.68 -0.65
C TRP A 193 -13.99 -10.74 -1.73
N LEU A 194 -12.78 -11.17 -1.36
CA LEU A 194 -11.65 -11.32 -2.29
C LEU A 194 -11.92 -12.34 -3.40
N SER A 195 -12.60 -13.45 -3.08
CA SER A 195 -12.94 -14.47 -4.08
C SER A 195 -13.84 -13.90 -5.18
N VAL A 196 -14.85 -13.10 -4.81
CA VAL A 196 -15.74 -12.43 -5.78
C VAL A 196 -14.98 -11.35 -6.53
N TYR A 197 -14.13 -10.58 -5.83
CA TYR A 197 -13.31 -9.55 -6.46
C TYR A 197 -12.42 -10.08 -7.58
N HIS A 198 -11.82 -11.26 -7.39
CA HIS A 198 -10.96 -11.92 -8.37
C HIS A 198 -11.72 -12.81 -9.38
N GLY A 199 -13.06 -12.80 -9.36
CA GLY A 199 -13.88 -13.63 -10.24
C GLY A 199 -13.68 -15.14 -10.01
N GLN A 200 -13.24 -15.55 -8.82
CA GLN A 200 -13.12 -16.96 -8.47
C GLN A 200 -14.51 -17.58 -8.32
N LYS A 201 -14.68 -18.81 -8.80
CA LYS A 201 -15.95 -19.54 -8.66
C LYS A 201 -16.23 -19.84 -7.18
N LYS A 202 -17.53 -19.88 -6.83
CA LYS A 202 -18.03 -20.22 -5.50
C LYS A 202 -17.30 -21.45 -4.95
N ARG A 203 -16.62 -21.30 -3.81
CA ARG A 203 -16.03 -22.42 -3.06
C ARG A 203 -17.14 -23.25 -2.41
N GLU A 204 -16.97 -24.56 -2.32
CA GLU A 204 -17.92 -25.44 -1.64
C GLU A 204 -18.12 -24.98 -0.18
N GLY A 205 -19.37 -24.83 0.26
CA GLY A 205 -19.69 -24.40 1.63
C GLY A 205 -19.86 -22.89 1.84
N ILE A 206 -19.71 -22.07 0.80
CA ILE A 206 -19.98 -20.62 0.86
C ILE A 206 -21.11 -20.28 -0.11
N GLU A 207 -22.20 -19.71 0.42
CA GLU A 207 -23.31 -19.20 -0.36
C GLU A 207 -23.18 -17.67 -0.46
N ILE A 208 -22.60 -17.21 -1.56
CA ILE A 208 -22.58 -15.79 -1.92
C ILE A 208 -23.99 -15.43 -2.42
N ILE A 209 -24.61 -14.44 -1.77
CA ILE A 209 -25.96 -13.94 -2.11
C ILE A 209 -25.87 -13.04 -3.34
N ASP A 210 -24.88 -12.17 -3.38
CA ASP A 210 -24.59 -11.27 -4.51
C ASP A 210 -23.48 -11.86 -5.38
N ASN A 211 -23.83 -12.50 -6.51
CA ASN A 211 -22.88 -13.20 -7.37
C ASN A 211 -21.78 -12.30 -7.97
N GLU A 212 -22.00 -10.99 -8.04
CA GLU A 212 -21.09 -9.99 -8.61
C GLU A 212 -21.05 -8.76 -7.69
N LEU A 213 -19.87 -8.12 -7.59
CA LEU A 213 -19.78 -6.86 -6.86
C LEU A 213 -20.31 -5.72 -7.77
N PRO A 214 -21.16 -4.81 -7.26
CA PRO A 214 -21.74 -3.74 -8.09
C PRO A 214 -20.71 -2.81 -8.73
N ALA A 215 -19.53 -2.68 -8.11
CA ALA A 215 -18.38 -2.00 -8.67
C ALA A 215 -17.08 -2.67 -8.23
N HIS A 216 -16.08 -2.59 -9.10
CA HIS A 216 -14.72 -3.07 -8.86
C HIS A 216 -13.70 -1.95 -9.07
N GLY A 217 -12.55 -2.07 -8.41
CA GLY A 217 -11.36 -1.29 -8.74
C GLY A 217 -10.44 -2.06 -9.66
N GLY A 218 -9.22 -1.55 -9.81
CA GLY A 218 -8.16 -2.21 -10.57
C GLY A 218 -7.61 -3.48 -9.91
N THR A 219 -6.60 -4.08 -10.55
CA THR A 219 -5.82 -5.15 -9.93
C THR A 219 -5.15 -4.62 -8.67
N PHE A 220 -5.15 -5.38 -7.58
CA PHE A 220 -4.40 -4.94 -6.41
C PHE A 220 -2.91 -4.74 -6.76
N ILE A 221 -2.22 -3.86 -6.08
CA ILE A 221 -0.74 -3.80 -6.11
C ILE A 221 -0.16 -3.98 -4.70
N GLY A 222 -1.00 -3.70 -3.72
CA GLY A 222 -0.76 -3.90 -2.31
C GLY A 222 -2.08 -3.77 -1.56
N ALA A 223 -2.00 -4.04 -0.27
CA ALA A 223 -3.11 -4.17 0.63
C ALA A 223 -2.60 -3.93 2.04
N PHE A 224 -3.42 -3.34 2.91
CA PHE A 224 -3.06 -3.03 4.28
C PHE A 224 -4.15 -3.57 5.20
N GLY A 225 -3.80 -4.32 6.25
CA GLY A 225 -4.72 -4.65 7.33
C GLY A 225 -4.58 -3.61 8.42
N LEU A 226 -5.65 -2.93 8.82
CA LEU A 226 -5.64 -1.92 9.87
C LEU A 226 -6.34 -2.47 11.12
N ASP A 227 -5.56 -2.90 12.11
CA ASP A 227 -6.07 -3.34 13.41
C ASP A 227 -5.37 -2.55 14.53
N ILE A 228 -6.08 -1.52 14.99
CA ILE A 228 -5.70 -0.54 15.99
C ILE A 228 -6.59 -0.71 17.21
N ASN A 229 -5.96 -0.87 18.36
CA ASN A 229 -6.62 -0.97 19.66
C ASN A 229 -5.97 -0.01 20.67
N GLY A 230 -6.79 0.80 21.35
CA GLY A 230 -6.37 1.63 22.48
C GLY A 230 -6.12 3.12 22.16
N ASP A 231 -5.96 3.89 23.24
CA ASP A 231 -5.94 5.37 23.22
C ASP A 231 -4.54 5.98 23.05
N LEU A 232 -3.49 5.18 23.27
CA LEU A 232 -2.10 5.62 23.26
C LEU A 232 -1.30 4.79 22.26
N PHE A 233 -0.47 5.48 21.49
CA PHE A 233 0.38 4.87 20.48
C PHE A 233 1.67 4.40 21.14
N ASP A 234 1.84 3.09 21.28
CA ASP A 234 3.07 2.51 21.81
C ASP A 234 3.93 1.88 20.70
N ASN A 235 3.34 0.99 19.88
CA ASN A 235 4.09 0.22 18.88
C ASN A 235 3.33 0.09 17.55
N ILE A 236 4.07 0.13 16.43
CA ILE A 236 3.60 -0.31 15.11
C ILE A 236 4.26 -1.65 14.79
N GLU A 237 3.47 -2.71 14.65
CA GLU A 237 3.93 -3.96 14.06
C GLU A 237 3.55 -3.99 12.58
N ILE A 238 4.56 -4.04 11.70
CA ILE A 238 4.36 -4.24 10.26
C ILE A 238 4.64 -5.72 9.99
N ILE A 239 3.56 -6.50 9.85
CA ILE A 239 3.64 -7.91 9.51
C ILE A 239 3.58 -8.04 7.98
N TYR A 240 4.64 -8.56 7.40
CA TYR A 240 4.75 -8.78 5.96
C TYR A 240 4.29 -10.19 5.58
N GLY A 241 3.20 -10.29 4.82
CA GLY A 241 2.71 -11.53 4.25
C GLY A 241 2.92 -11.57 2.73
N MET A 242 3.95 -12.28 2.27
CA MET A 242 4.30 -12.32 0.84
C MET A 242 3.61 -13.49 0.13
N VAL A 243 2.44 -13.26 -0.48
CA VAL A 243 1.87 -14.18 -1.49
C VAL A 243 1.23 -13.33 -2.58
N ILE A 244 2.05 -12.86 -3.53
CA ILE A 244 1.69 -12.12 -4.75
C ILE A 244 0.83 -10.86 -4.48
N LEU A 245 1.51 -9.70 -4.46
CA LEU A 245 1.08 -8.35 -4.08
C LEU A 245 1.14 -8.07 -2.57
N LEU A 246 1.67 -6.88 -2.25
CA LEU A 246 2.08 -6.44 -0.92
C LEU A 246 0.90 -6.33 0.07
N LEU A 247 0.54 -7.39 0.80
CA LEU A 247 -0.33 -7.32 1.99
C LEU A 247 0.52 -6.95 3.23
N PHE A 248 0.40 -5.72 3.74
CA PHE A 248 0.96 -5.25 5.01
C PHE A 248 -0.10 -5.32 6.10
N LYS A 249 -0.01 -6.25 7.03
CA LYS A 249 -0.90 -6.22 8.21
C LYS A 249 -0.25 -5.30 9.26
N LEU A 250 -0.87 -4.15 9.53
CA LEU A 250 -0.55 -3.29 10.66
C LEU A 250 -1.32 -3.83 11.86
N ASN A 251 -0.57 -4.41 12.80
CA ASN A 251 -1.09 -4.94 14.05
C ASN A 251 -0.61 -4.02 15.16
N LEU A 252 -1.51 -3.31 15.84
CA LEU A 252 -1.12 -2.50 16.99
C LEU A 252 -1.41 -3.32 18.26
N ILE A 253 -0.35 -3.89 18.82
CA ILE A 253 -0.40 -4.67 20.07
C ILE A 253 0.06 -3.77 21.22
N LYS A 254 -0.65 -3.88 22.35
CA LYS A 254 -0.26 -3.31 23.64
C LYS A 254 0.25 -4.44 24.54
N ASP A 255 1.40 -4.24 25.18
CA ASP A 255 1.93 -5.14 26.22
C ASP A 255 1.06 -5.12 27.49
#